data_AF-A0A1E5L2B8-F1
#
_entry.id   AF-A0A1E5L2B8-F1
#
_cell.length_a   1.000
_cell.length_b   1.000
_cell.length_c   1.000
_cell.angle_alpha   90.00
_cell.angle_beta   90.00
_cell.angle_gamma   90.00
#
_symmetry.space_group_name_H-M   'P 1'
#
loop_
_entity.id
_entity.type
_entity.pdbx_description
1 polymer ?
#
loop_
_entity_poly.entity_id
_entity_poly.type
_entity_poly.pdbx_seq_one_letter_code
_entity_poly.pdbx_strand_id
1 'polypeptide(L)' 'MSDKKDSRRLIYTLAVWAGGIGFLVSLLYLGYMFWRGNQPGALDYLNLPITMFAYIYFRNELRKINS' A
#
# COMPACT_ATOMS: atom_id res chain seq x y z
N MET A 1 -15.31 -25.34 -3.55
CA MET A 1 -15.78 -23.95 -3.73
C MET A 1 -15.30 -23.01 -2.60
N SER A 2 -14.89 -23.54 -1.43
CA SER A 2 -14.24 -22.80 -0.33
C SER A 2 -12.83 -22.30 -0.67
N ASP A 3 -11.98 -23.13 -1.28
CA ASP A 3 -10.54 -22.83 -1.45
C ASP A 3 -10.25 -21.59 -2.33
N LYS A 4 -11.11 -21.32 -3.33
CA LYS A 4 -10.97 -20.14 -4.19
C LYS A 4 -11.29 -18.84 -3.44
N LYS A 5 -12.22 -18.87 -2.48
CA LYS A 5 -12.58 -17.70 -1.67
C LYS A 5 -11.47 -17.40 -0.65
N ASP A 6 -10.92 -18.44 -0.03
CA ASP A 6 -9.81 -18.32 0.92
C ASP A 6 -8.51 -17.86 0.25
N SER A 7 -8.17 -18.41 -0.92
CA SER A 7 -7.00 -17.97 -1.70
C SER A 7 -7.09 -16.50 -2.10
N ARG A 8 -8.26 -16.03 -2.55
CA ARG A 8 -8.49 -14.62 -2.88
C ARG A 8 -8.31 -13.72 -1.66
N ARG A 9 -8.92 -14.11 -0.53
CA ARG A 9 -8.80 -13.38 0.74
C ARG A 9 -7.34 -13.20 1.17
N LEU A 10 -6.53 -14.26 1.03
CA LEU A 10 -5.11 -14.26 1.35
C LEU A 10 -4.32 -13.31 0.43
N ILE A 11 -4.56 -13.36 -0.88
CA ILE A 11 -3.94 -12.45 -1.86
C ILE A 11 -4.26 -10.99 -1.55
N TYR A 12 -5.53 -10.66 -1.32
CA TYR A 12 -5.90 -9.28 -0.99
C TYR A 12 -5.33 -8.84 0.37
N THR A 13 -5.21 -9.75 1.34
CA THR A 13 -4.58 -9.47 2.65
C THR A 13 -3.12 -9.12 2.46
N LEU A 14 -2.37 -9.93 1.70
CA LEU A 14 -0.99 -9.65 1.35
C LEU A 14 -0.85 -8.34 0.58
N ALA A 15 -1.76 -8.03 -0.35
CA ALA A 15 -1.75 -6.79 -1.11
C ALA A 15 -1.98 -5.55 -0.22
N VAL A 16 -2.89 -5.63 0.76
CA VAL A 16 -3.09 -4.56 1.76
C VAL A 16 -1.84 -4.35 2.61
N TRP A 17 -1.23 -5.43 3.09
CA TRP A 17 0.01 -5.36 3.86
C TRP A 17 1.16 -4.78 3.04
N ALA A 18 1.34 -5.23 1.78
CA ALA A 18 2.36 -4.69 0.88
C ALA A 18 2.15 -3.20 0.59
N GLY A 19 0.91 -2.77 0.34
CA GLY A 19 0.57 -1.36 0.15
C GLY A 19 0.84 -0.51 1.39
N GLY A 20 0.47 -1.02 2.58
CA GLY A 20 0.72 -0.33 3.85
C GLY A 20 2.21 -0.20 4.21
N ILE A 21 2.98 -1.28 4.01
CA ILE A 21 4.44 -1.26 4.22
C ILE A 21 5.11 -0.33 3.21
N GLY A 22 4.73 -0.40 1.93
CA GLY A 22 5.26 0.49 0.89
C GLY A 22 5.01 1.98 1.19
N PHE A 23 3.83 2.30 1.73
CA PHE A 23 3.50 3.65 2.18
C PHE A 23 4.39 4.10 3.36
N LEU A 24 4.57 3.25 4.37
CA LEU A 24 5.45 3.51 5.52
C LEU A 24 6.90 3.75 5.09
N VAL A 25 7.42 2.91 4.20
CA VAL A 25 8.78 3.06 3.64
C VAL A 25 8.91 4.38 2.87
N SER A 26 7.91 4.74 2.07
CA SER A 26 7.89 6.01 1.33
C SER A 26 7.90 7.23 2.25
N LEU A 27 7.14 7.19 3.35
CA LEU A 27 7.15 8.24 4.37
C LEU A 27 8.51 8.35 5.08
N LEU A 28 9.11 7.22 5.46
CA LEU A 28 10.44 7.20 6.08
C LEU A 28 11.51 7.74 5.12
N TYR A 29 11.43 7.38 3.84
CA TYR A 29 12.34 7.88 2.82
C TYR A 29 12.20 9.39 2.62
N LEU A 30 10.98 9.92 2.56
CA LEU A 30 10.75 11.36 2.50
C LEU A 30 11.28 12.07 3.75
N GLY A 31 11.03 11.53 4.95
CA GLY A 31 11.56 12.07 6.19
C GLY A 31 13.09 12.10 6.20
N TYR A 32 13.73 11.05 5.69
CA TYR A 32 15.19 10.99 5.54
C TYR A 32 15.73 12.01 4.53
N MET A 33 15.04 12.20 3.40
CA MET A 33 15.40 13.20 2.39
C MET A 33 15.27 14.62 2.93
N PHE A 34 14.19 14.92 3.65
CA PHE A 34 14.01 16.19 4.37
C PHE A 34 15.12 16.42 5.40
N TRP A 35 15.49 15.40 6.18
CA TRP A 35 16.58 15.48 7.16
C TRP A 35 17.94 15.77 6.51
N ARG A 36 18.23 15.17 5.35
CA ARG A 36 19.46 15.44 4.58
C ARG A 36 19.44 16.74 3.78
N GLY A 37 18.31 17.45 3.72
CA GLY A 37 18.14 18.63 2.85
C GLY A 37 18.10 18.30 1.35
N ASN A 38 17.91 17.03 0.98
CA ASN A 38 17.75 16.62 -0.40
C ASN A 38 16.29 16.77 -0.82
N GLN A 39 16.06 17.34 -2.01
CA GLN A 39 14.71 17.41 -2.57
C GLN A 39 14.28 16.02 -3.06
N PRO A 40 13.15 15.49 -2.59
CA PRO A 40 12.62 14.24 -3.10
C PRO A 40 12.22 14.37 -4.57
N GLY A 41 12.40 13.29 -5.33
CA GLY A 41 12.13 13.29 -6.77
C GLY A 41 10.64 13.35 -7.05
N ALA A 42 10.25 13.84 -8.23
CA ALA A 42 8.85 13.87 -8.66
C ALA A 42 8.16 12.48 -8.60
N LEU A 43 8.94 11.40 -8.75
CA LEU A 43 8.45 10.02 -8.62
C LEU A 43 8.05 9.68 -7.18
N ASP A 44 8.74 10.20 -6.16
CA ASP A 44 8.44 9.93 -4.75
C ASP A 44 7.09 10.56 -4.34
N TYR A 45 6.79 11.73 -4.88
CA TYR A 45 5.51 12.41 -4.70
C TYR A 45 4.34 11.70 -5.39
N LEU A 46 4.59 11.00 -6.50
CA LEU A 46 3.57 10.18 -7.16
C LEU A 46 3.40 8.82 -6.47
N ASN A 47 4.46 8.28 -5.87
CA ASN A 47 4.41 6.95 -5.26
C ASN A 47 3.52 6.92 -4.01
N LEU A 48 3.51 7.99 -3.22
CA LEU A 48 2.63 8.16 -2.04
C LEU A 48 1.12 8.05 -2.34
N PRO A 49 0.53 8.87 -3.24
CA PRO A 49 -0.89 8.79 -3.55
C PRO A 49 -1.25 7.47 -4.25
N ILE A 50 -0.34 6.90 -5.07
CA ILE A 50 -0.55 5.60 -5.71
C ILE A 50 -0.58 4.47 -4.68
N THR A 51 0.37 4.42 -3.74
CA THR A 51 0.37 3.42 -2.65
C THR A 51 -0.83 3.59 -1.72
N MET A 52 -1.23 4.83 -1.41
CA MET A 52 -2.43 5.11 -0.63
C MET A 52 -3.70 4.65 -1.35
N PHE A 53 -3.84 4.92 -2.65
CA PHE A 53 -4.98 4.47 -3.45
C PHE A 53 -5.05 2.94 -3.52
N ALA A 54 -3.91 2.28 -3.78
CA ALA A 54 -3.83 0.82 -3.79
C ALA A 54 -4.24 0.21 -2.45
N TYR A 55 -3.77 0.76 -1.33
CA TYR A 55 -4.16 0.32 0.01
C TYR A 55 -5.67 0.43 0.24
N ILE A 56 -6.28 1.57 -0.08
CA ILE A 56 -7.73 1.78 0.09
C ILE A 56 -8.53 0.82 -0.80
N TYR A 57 -8.13 0.66 -2.06
CA TYR A 57 -8.77 -0.23 -3.01
C TYR A 57 -8.75 -1.69 -2.52
N PHE A 58 -7.57 -2.22 -2.18
CA PHE A 58 -7.45 -3.60 -1.72
C PHE A 58 -8.16 -3.84 -0.38
N ARG A 59 -8.16 -2.84 0.53
CA ARG A 59 -8.90 -2.93 1.79
C ARG A 59 -10.41 -2.99 1.56
N ASN A 60 -10.93 -2.22 0.62
CA ASN A 60 -12.35 -2.25 0.26
C ASN A 60 -12.76 -3.57 -0.37
N GLU A 61 -11.94 -4.13 -1.27
CA GLU A 61 -12.18 -5.46 -1.85
C GLU A 61 -12.15 -6.57 -0.79
N LEU A 62 -11.21 -6.53 0.16
CA LEU A 62 -11.20 -7.43 1.32
C LEU A 62 -12.47 -7.35 2.15
N ARG A 63 -12.97 -6.13 2.39
CA ARG A 63 -14.18 -5.91 3.17
C ARG A 63 -15.40 -6.51 2.47
N LYS A 64 -15.49 -6.43 1.13
CA LYS A 64 -16.55 -7.07 0.34
C LYS A 64 -16.47 -8.60 0.40
N ILE A 65 -15.27 -9.18 0.49
CA ILE A 65 -15.09 -10.65 0.56
C ILE A 65 -15.45 -11.20 1.95
N ASN A 66 -15.22 -10.39 3.00
CA ASN A 66 -15.51 -10.72 4.39
C ASN A 66 -16.98 -10.48 4.79
N SER A 67 -17.70 -9.62 4.06
CA SER A 67 -19.13 -9.36 4.24
C SER A 67 -19.99 -10.41 3.53
#